data_AF-A0A2R6CN97-F1
#
_entry.id   AF-A0A2R6CN97-F1
#
_cell.length_a   1.000
_cell.length_b   1.000
_cell.length_c   1.000
_cell.angle_alpha   90.00
_cell.angle_beta   90.00
_cell.angle_gamma   90.00
#
_symmetry.space_group_name_H-M   'P 1'
#
loop_
_entity.id
_entity.type
_entity.pdbx_description
1 polymer ?
#
loop_
_entity_poly.entity_id
_entity_poly.type
_entity_poly.pdbx_seq_one_letter_code
_entity_poly.pdbx_strand_id
1 'polypeptide(L)'
;MGRHDTGSPYAPHTPAETAAMLDAVGAEQEADLFDIPESVRFDGEFGIEARDEQAVRREVRDMLDSNDTLVEFLGRGHYDHYVPSVVDHLADRQEFLTSYTQYQPEIAQGFLQALFEYQSILVELT
;
A
#
# COMPACT_ATOMS: atom_id res chain seq x y z
N MET A 1 -5.33 19.24 -5.49
CA MET A 1 -4.82 18.87 -4.16
C MET A 1 -4.38 20.15 -3.47
N GLY A 2 -5.12 20.62 -2.46
CA GLY A 2 -4.78 21.87 -1.78
C GLY A 2 -3.47 21.72 -1.02
N ARG A 3 -2.56 22.69 -1.15
CA ARG A 3 -1.43 22.86 -0.24
C ARG A 3 -2.03 23.20 1.12
N HIS A 4 -2.32 22.18 1.92
CA HIS A 4 -2.69 22.37 3.32
C HIS A 4 -1.42 22.77 4.08
N ASP A 5 -1.55 23.65 5.07
CA ASP A 5 -0.43 24.01 5.96
C ASP A 5 0.21 22.80 6.65
N THR A 6 -0.49 21.65 6.65
CA THR A 6 -0.15 20.41 7.34
C THR A 6 0.33 19.26 6.43
N GLY A 7 0.76 19.54 5.19
CA GLY A 7 1.15 18.48 4.24
C GLY A 7 -0.05 17.65 3.73
N SER A 8 0.21 16.54 3.05
CA SER A 8 -0.81 15.57 2.62
C SER A 8 -0.77 14.30 3.48
N PRO A 9 -1.83 13.48 3.52
CA PRO A 9 -1.80 12.19 4.23
C PRO A 9 -0.68 11.23 3.78
N TYR A 10 -0.11 11.46 2.59
CA TYR A 10 0.94 10.63 2.00
C TYR A 10 2.34 11.28 2.06
N ALA A 11 2.39 12.59 2.26
CA ALA A 11 3.60 13.38 2.42
C ALA A 11 3.33 14.41 3.54
N PRO A 12 3.53 14.00 4.81
CA PRO A 12 2.98 14.71 5.97
C PRO A 12 3.79 15.94 6.37
N HIS A 13 4.98 16.13 5.78
CA HIS A 13 5.87 17.23 6.15
C HIS A 13 5.25 18.59 5.80
N THR A 14 5.29 19.49 6.76
CA THR A 14 4.90 20.89 6.59
C THR A 14 5.96 21.66 5.81
N PRO A 15 5.62 22.81 5.19
CA PRO A 15 6.62 23.66 4.53
C PRO A 15 7.77 24.08 5.45
N ALA A 16 7.50 24.27 6.75
CA ALA A 16 8.52 24.65 7.73
C ALA A 16 9.48 23.49 8.03
N GLU A 17 8.97 22.26 8.15
CA GLU A 17 9.80 21.06 8.31
C GLU A 17 10.64 20.79 7.06
N THR A 18 10.05 20.91 5.87
CA THR A 18 10.80 20.80 4.61
C THR A 18 11.93 21.82 4.54
N ALA A 19 11.68 23.08 4.89
CA ALA A 19 12.72 24.10 4.91
C ALA A 19 13.86 23.78 5.91
N ALA A 20 13.52 23.29 7.10
CA ALA A 20 14.51 22.88 8.09
C ALA A 20 15.34 21.66 7.63
N MET A 21 14.72 20.71 6.94
CA MET A 21 15.42 19.56 6.35
C MET A 21 16.37 19.97 5.23
N LEU A 22 15.95 20.91 4.36
CA LEU A 22 16.78 21.45 3.28
C LEU A 22 18.00 22.22 3.81
N ASP A 23 17.81 23.07 4.82
CA ASP A 23 18.90 23.79 5.50
C ASP A 23 19.91 22.82 6.13
N ALA A 24 19.43 21.75 6.79
CA ALA A 24 20.29 20.75 7.41
C ALA A 24 21.19 20.00 6.42
N VAL A 25 20.79 19.87 5.15
CA VAL A 25 21.57 19.22 4.09
C VAL A 25 22.25 20.21 3.14
N GLY A 26 22.06 21.52 3.36
CA GLY A 26 22.65 22.59 2.55
C GLY A 26 22.08 22.72 1.13
N ALA A 27 20.81 22.36 0.93
CA ALA A 27 20.09 22.48 -0.34
C ALA A 27 19.12 23.67 -0.32
N GLU A 28 18.88 24.32 -1.46
CA GLU A 28 17.97 25.46 -1.55
C GLU A 28 16.52 25.01 -1.85
N GLN A 29 16.38 23.95 -2.64
CA GLN A 29 15.10 23.39 -3.07
C GLN A 29 15.18 21.87 -3.22
N GLU A 30 14.03 21.19 -3.16
CA GLU A 30 13.94 19.72 -3.28
C GLU A 30 14.58 19.19 -4.57
N ALA A 31 14.48 19.94 -5.66
CA ALA A 31 15.07 19.58 -6.95
C ALA A 31 16.60 19.46 -6.90
N ASP A 32 17.28 20.17 -6.00
CA ASP A 32 18.74 20.13 -5.85
C ASP A 32 19.23 18.79 -5.26
N LEU A 33 18.33 17.99 -4.68
CA LEU A 33 18.66 16.68 -4.10
C LEU A 33 18.81 15.57 -5.14
N PHE A 34 18.42 15.82 -6.39
CA PHE A 34 18.37 14.81 -7.44
C PHE A 34 19.49 14.98 -8.46
N ASP A 35 20.36 13.97 -8.56
CA ASP A 35 21.48 13.94 -9.50
C ASP A 35 21.15 13.06 -10.73
N ILE A 36 20.04 13.37 -11.40
CA ILE A 36 19.51 12.59 -12.53
C ILE A 36 20.16 13.09 -13.84
N PRO A 37 20.87 12.25 -14.60
CA PRO A 37 21.49 12.67 -15.86
C PRO A 37 20.45 13.17 -16.88
N GLU A 38 20.77 14.28 -17.57
CA GLU A 38 19.86 14.90 -18.56
C GLU A 38 19.39 13.92 -19.64
N SER A 39 20.24 12.98 -20.04
CA SER A 39 19.91 11.98 -21.07
C SER A 39 18.78 11.02 -20.70
N VAL A 40 18.46 10.91 -19.40
CA VAL A 40 17.39 10.06 -18.88
C VAL A 40 16.37 10.83 -18.04
N ARG A 41 16.52 12.16 -17.91
CA ARG A 41 15.57 12.98 -17.17
C ARG A 41 14.24 13.06 -17.94
N PHE A 42 13.14 12.94 -17.23
CA PHE A 42 11.81 13.10 -17.79
C PHE A 42 11.31 14.53 -17.55
N ASP A 43 11.24 15.33 -18.62
CA ASP A 43 10.77 16.73 -18.59
C ASP A 43 9.32 16.89 -19.08
N GLY A 44 8.62 15.77 -19.28
CA GLY A 44 7.22 15.76 -19.71
C GLY A 44 6.23 15.85 -18.57
N GLU A 45 4.95 15.85 -18.92
CA GLU A 45 3.87 15.65 -17.96
C GLU A 45 3.43 14.19 -17.98
N PHE A 46 3.11 13.63 -16.81
CA PHE A 46 2.62 12.25 -16.71
C PHE A 46 1.22 12.06 -17.31
N GLY A 47 0.48 13.14 -17.59
CA GLY A 47 -0.88 13.07 -18.14
C GLY A 47 -1.89 12.40 -17.20
N ILE A 48 -1.62 12.38 -15.89
CA ILE A 48 -2.49 11.77 -14.87
C ILE A 48 -3.43 12.86 -14.34
N GLU A 49 -4.72 12.67 -14.56
CA GLU A 49 -5.75 13.55 -14.02
C GLU A 49 -5.86 13.40 -12.50
N ALA A 50 -5.72 14.51 -11.76
CA ALA A 50 -5.90 14.51 -10.32
C ALA A 50 -7.37 14.30 -9.95
N ARG A 51 -7.62 13.38 -9.01
CA ARG A 51 -8.95 13.09 -8.46
C ARG A 51 -8.87 13.02 -6.94
N ASP A 52 -9.94 13.42 -6.26
CA ASP A 52 -10.03 13.22 -4.81
C ASP A 52 -10.35 11.75 -4.48
N GLU A 53 -10.17 11.39 -3.20
CA GLU A 53 -10.38 10.02 -2.71
C GLU A 53 -11.80 9.50 -3.01
N GLN A 54 -12.82 10.37 -2.94
CA GLN A 54 -14.21 9.98 -3.15
C GLN A 54 -14.49 9.69 -4.62
N ALA A 55 -13.96 10.50 -5.52
CA ALA A 55 -14.05 10.34 -6.96
C ALA A 55 -13.39 9.03 -7.40
N VAL A 56 -12.15 8.78 -6.95
CA VAL A 56 -11.43 7.53 -7.26
C VAL A 56 -12.18 6.31 -6.73
N ARG A 57 -12.64 6.35 -5.48
CA ARG A 57 -13.42 5.23 -4.90
C ARG A 57 -14.71 4.95 -5.64
N ARG A 58 -15.40 5.99 -6.12
CA ARG A 58 -16.64 5.83 -6.90
C ARG A 58 -16.35 5.16 -8.24
N GLU A 59 -15.37 5.68 -8.98
CA GLU A 59 -14.98 5.12 -10.27
C GLU A 59 -14.60 3.65 -10.18
N VAL A 60 -13.79 3.27 -9.19
CA VAL A 60 -13.38 1.87 -9.00
C VAL A 60 -14.59 0.99 -8.69
N ARG A 61 -15.54 1.46 -7.86
CA ARG A 61 -16.78 0.71 -7.60
C ARG A 61 -17.62 0.55 -8.87
N ASP A 62 -17.86 1.65 -9.59
CA ASP A 62 -18.66 1.62 -10.82
C ASP A 62 -18.04 0.67 -11.87
N MET A 63 -16.71 0.61 -11.93
CA MET A 63 -15.99 -0.33 -12.78
C MET A 63 -16.19 -1.78 -12.34
N LEU A 64 -16.07 -2.06 -11.03
CA LEU A 64 -16.23 -3.41 -10.49
C LEU A 64 -17.68 -3.91 -10.57
N ASP A 65 -18.66 -3.01 -10.48
CA ASP A 65 -20.10 -3.30 -10.59
C ASP A 65 -20.51 -3.77 -12.00
N SER A 66 -19.63 -3.61 -13.00
CA SER A 66 -19.85 -4.14 -14.35
C SER A 66 -19.57 -5.64 -14.49
N ASN A 67 -19.00 -6.28 -13.46
CA ASN A 67 -18.72 -7.72 -13.46
C ASN A 67 -19.95 -8.54 -13.07
N ASP A 68 -20.15 -9.69 -13.73
CA ASP A 68 -21.20 -10.64 -13.37
C ASP A 68 -20.84 -11.41 -12.10
N THR A 69 -21.76 -11.45 -11.13
CA THR A 69 -21.66 -12.35 -9.98
C THR A 69 -22.25 -13.71 -10.35
N LEU A 70 -21.40 -14.72 -10.49
CA LEU A 70 -21.79 -16.07 -10.95
C LEU A 70 -21.44 -17.11 -9.89
N VAL A 71 -22.19 -18.22 -9.88
CA VAL A 71 -21.79 -19.42 -9.15
C VAL A 71 -20.74 -20.17 -9.97
N GLU A 72 -19.52 -20.28 -9.46
CA GLU A 72 -18.39 -20.87 -10.18
C GLU A 72 -18.30 -22.39 -9.99
N PHE A 73 -18.33 -23.14 -11.10
CA PHE A 73 -18.09 -24.60 -11.13
C PHE A 73 -16.99 -25.02 -12.11
N LEU A 74 -16.17 -24.08 -12.57
CA LEU A 74 -15.10 -24.36 -13.55
C LEU A 74 -13.93 -25.13 -12.93
N GLY A 75 -13.66 -24.94 -11.64
CA GLY A 75 -12.60 -25.63 -10.91
C GLY A 75 -11.20 -25.21 -11.38
N ARG A 76 -10.33 -26.20 -11.69
CA ARG A 76 -8.95 -25.98 -12.17
C ARG A 76 -8.03 -25.28 -11.15
N GLY A 77 -8.20 -25.61 -9.87
CA GLY A 77 -7.36 -25.05 -8.79
C GLY A 77 -7.96 -23.82 -8.11
N HIS A 78 -9.10 -23.32 -8.60
CA HIS A 78 -9.90 -22.29 -7.95
C HIS A 78 -11.26 -22.87 -7.62
N TYR A 79 -11.71 -22.65 -6.38
CA TYR A 79 -12.96 -23.18 -5.87
C TYR A 79 -13.58 -22.16 -4.93
N ASP A 80 -14.87 -21.91 -5.13
CA ASP A 80 -15.64 -21.09 -4.21
C ASP A 80 -15.64 -21.72 -2.81
N HIS A 81 -15.40 -20.90 -1.79
CA HIS A 81 -15.34 -21.34 -0.40
C HIS A 81 -15.76 -20.22 0.54
N TYR A 82 -16.37 -20.61 1.65
CA TYR A 82 -16.75 -19.67 2.68
C TYR A 82 -15.52 -19.10 3.39
N VAL A 83 -15.35 -17.78 3.33
CA VAL A 83 -14.36 -17.05 4.13
C VAL A 83 -15.07 -16.49 5.37
N PRO A 84 -14.71 -16.93 6.59
CA PRO A 84 -15.32 -16.41 7.81
C PRO A 84 -15.06 -14.90 7.98
N SER A 85 -16.07 -14.14 8.44
CA SER A 85 -15.98 -12.68 8.57
C SER A 85 -14.84 -12.18 9.48
N VAL A 86 -14.34 -13.03 10.38
CA VAL A 86 -13.18 -12.71 11.22
C VAL A 86 -11.90 -12.54 10.39
N VAL A 87 -11.81 -13.15 9.21
CA VAL A 87 -10.64 -13.06 8.33
C VAL A 87 -10.45 -11.63 7.82
N ASP A 88 -11.52 -10.95 7.43
CA ASP A 88 -11.45 -9.54 7.00
C ASP A 88 -10.94 -8.65 8.15
N HIS A 89 -11.46 -8.86 9.36
CA HIS A 89 -10.98 -8.14 10.54
C HIS A 89 -9.51 -8.42 10.87
N LEU A 90 -9.02 -9.63 10.62
CA LEU A 90 -7.60 -9.96 10.78
C LEU A 90 -6.75 -9.32 9.68
N ALA A 91 -7.24 -9.28 8.44
CA ALA A 91 -6.53 -8.67 7.32
C ALA A 91 -6.33 -7.16 7.51
N ASP A 92 -7.26 -6.48 8.18
CA ASP A 92 -7.16 -5.04 8.50
C ASP A 92 -6.17 -4.72 9.63
N ARG A 93 -5.67 -5.73 10.37
CA ARG A 93 -4.72 -5.52 11.46
C ARG A 93 -3.34 -5.14 10.93
N GLN A 94 -2.73 -4.12 11.53
CA GLN A 94 -1.46 -3.55 11.08
C GLN A 94 -0.31 -4.56 11.06
N GLU A 95 -0.31 -5.53 11.98
CA GLU A 95 0.69 -6.58 12.07
C GLU A 95 0.71 -7.48 10.82
N PHE A 96 -0.42 -7.61 10.12
CA PHE A 96 -0.53 -8.36 8.85
C PHE A 96 -0.52 -7.44 7.63
N LEU A 97 -1.09 -6.25 7.73
CA LEU A 97 -1.28 -5.35 6.59
C LEU A 97 -0.05 -4.53 6.24
N THR A 98 0.70 -4.06 7.25
CA THR A 98 1.77 -3.05 7.06
C THR A 98 3.17 -3.56 7.41
N SER A 99 3.28 -4.68 8.10
CA SER A 99 4.59 -5.26 8.42
C SER A 99 5.26 -5.83 7.16
N TYR A 100 6.59 -5.84 7.15
CA TYR A 100 7.37 -6.47 6.08
C TYR A 100 7.93 -7.81 6.55
N THR A 101 8.88 -8.39 5.81
CA THR A 101 9.60 -9.59 6.25
C THR A 101 10.12 -9.43 7.68
N GLN A 102 9.85 -10.43 8.50
CA GLN A 102 10.07 -10.41 9.95
C GLN A 102 11.54 -10.60 10.33
N TYR A 103 12.43 -9.71 9.87
CA TYR A 103 13.87 -9.75 10.17
C TYR A 103 14.20 -9.47 11.64
N GLN A 104 13.27 -8.87 12.39
CA GLN A 104 13.39 -8.59 13.82
C GLN A 104 12.40 -9.48 14.58
N PRO A 105 12.76 -10.74 14.90
CA PRO A 105 11.82 -11.72 15.43
C PRO A 105 11.24 -11.32 16.78
N GLU A 106 11.97 -10.60 17.63
CA GLU A 106 11.55 -10.20 18.98
C GLU A 106 10.30 -9.32 18.98
N ILE A 107 10.07 -8.58 17.91
CA ILE A 107 8.91 -7.69 17.74
C ILE A 107 7.88 -8.23 16.74
N ALA A 108 8.07 -9.46 16.24
CA ALA A 108 7.27 -10.06 15.18
C ALA A 108 6.67 -11.43 15.55
N GLN A 109 6.73 -11.83 16.82
CA GLN A 109 6.32 -13.17 17.27
C GLN A 109 4.86 -13.52 16.92
N GLY A 110 3.94 -12.55 16.88
CA GLY A 110 2.54 -12.82 16.52
C GLY A 110 2.38 -13.33 15.09
N PHE A 111 3.06 -12.70 14.12
CA PHE A 111 3.05 -13.15 12.73
C PHE A 111 3.81 -14.47 12.58
N LEU A 112 4.99 -14.59 13.22
CA LEU A 112 5.80 -15.80 13.16
C LEU A 112 5.08 -17.02 13.71
N GLN A 113 4.28 -16.86 14.78
CA GLN A 113 3.39 -17.89 15.28
C GLN A 113 2.37 -18.29 14.20
N ALA A 114 1.65 -17.34 13.60
CA ALA A 114 0.67 -17.64 12.56
C ALA A 114 1.28 -18.38 11.36
N LEU A 115 2.50 -18.02 10.97
CA LEU A 115 3.25 -18.71 9.92
C LEU A 115 3.63 -20.14 10.33
N PHE A 116 4.07 -20.34 11.58
CA PHE A 116 4.36 -21.66 12.11
C PHE A 116 3.11 -22.55 12.14
N GLU A 117 1.96 -22.02 12.54
CA GLU A 117 0.69 -22.77 12.51
C GLU A 117 0.31 -23.15 11.07
N TYR A 118 0.45 -22.23 10.11
CA TYR A 118 0.23 -22.51 8.69
C TYR A 118 1.14 -23.65 8.18
N GLN A 119 2.44 -23.59 8.51
CA GLN A 119 3.38 -24.66 8.16
C GLN A 119 3.00 -25.99 8.80
N SER A 120 2.57 -25.97 10.06
CA SER A 120 2.16 -27.17 10.79
C SER A 120 0.93 -27.82 10.15
N ILE A 121 -0.08 -27.02 9.79
CA ILE A 121 -1.27 -27.51 9.08
C ILE A 121 -0.90 -28.16 7.74
N LEU A 122 0.01 -27.55 6.97
CA LEU A 122 0.47 -28.16 5.71
C LEU A 122 1.14 -29.51 5.95
N VAL A 123 2.04 -29.60 6.94
CA VAL A 123 2.73 -30.85 7.29
C VAL A 123 1.77 -31.93 7.78
N GLU A 124 0.69 -31.57 8.46
CA GLU A 124 -0.33 -32.54 8.87
C GLU A 124 -1.18 -33.07 7.69
N LEU A 125 -1.34 -32.27 6.64
CA LEU A 125 -2.16 -32.61 5.47
C LEU A 125 -1.39 -33.37 4.36
N THR A 126 -0.06 -33.26 4.31
CA THR A 126 0.80 -33.83 3.25
C THR A 126 1.79 -34.86 3.77
#